data_AF-A0A257NE27-F1
#
_entry.id   AF-A0A257NE27-F1
#
_cell.length_a   1.000
_cell.length_b   1.000
_cell.length_c   1.000
_cell.angle_alpha   90.00
_cell.angle_beta   90.00
_cell.angle_gamma   90.00
#
_symmetry.space_group_name_H-M   'P 1'
#
loop_
_entity.id
_entity.type
_entity.pdbx_description
1 polymer ?
#
loop_
_entity_poly.entity_id
_entity_poly.type
_entity_poly.pdbx_seq_one_letter_code
_entity_poly.pdbx_strand_id
1 'polypeptide(L)'
;MIPKQVNKQQGFSLLEILIAFSILALSLGILLKIFSAGVNTAVVAEDYTAAVQIAESLMAKTGVETPLQANQASGLENEKYHWLVEVSPFEFNPENVDPTALTAVLFKVKVTVTWGDDNVNDRQIELTTLKLINKTL
;
A
#
# COMPACT_ATOMS: atom_id res chain seq x y z
N MET A 1 -33.23 -34.34 -69.19
CA MET A 1 -33.51 -34.30 -67.73
C MET A 1 -32.30 -33.75 -67.02
N ILE A 2 -32.41 -32.63 -66.32
CA ILE A 2 -31.33 -32.03 -65.53
C ILE A 2 -31.78 -32.10 -64.06
N PRO A 3 -30.98 -32.66 -63.13
CA PRO A 3 -31.38 -32.74 -61.74
C PRO A 3 -31.32 -31.33 -61.12
N LYS A 4 -32.42 -30.91 -60.52
CA LYS A 4 -32.50 -29.66 -59.78
C LYS A 4 -31.87 -29.90 -58.41
N GLN A 5 -30.65 -29.42 -58.18
CA GLN A 5 -30.03 -29.45 -56.85
C GLN A 5 -30.86 -28.59 -55.90
N VAL A 6 -31.57 -29.23 -54.98
CA VAL A 6 -32.25 -28.56 -53.89
C VAL A 6 -31.19 -28.16 -52.88
N ASN A 7 -30.82 -26.88 -52.89
CA ASN A 7 -30.01 -26.29 -51.84
C ASN A 7 -30.81 -26.40 -50.53
N LYS A 8 -30.41 -27.32 -49.65
CA LYS A 8 -30.94 -27.37 -48.29
C LYS A 8 -30.46 -26.10 -47.60
N GLN A 9 -31.34 -25.12 -47.45
CA GLN A 9 -31.11 -24.03 -46.51
C GLN A 9 -30.97 -24.65 -45.12
N GLN A 10 -29.73 -24.78 -44.66
CA GLN A 10 -29.42 -25.08 -43.27
C GLN A 10 -29.74 -23.80 -42.51
N GLY A 11 -31.01 -23.65 -42.12
CA GLY A 11 -31.47 -22.53 -41.33
C GLY A 11 -30.63 -22.44 -40.07
N PHE A 12 -29.80 -21.40 -40.02
CA PHE A 12 -29.09 -20.94 -38.83
C PHE A 12 -30.06 -20.92 -37.66
N SER A 13 -29.76 -21.74 -36.65
CA SER A 13 -30.72 -22.12 -35.64
C SER A 13 -30.93 -20.98 -34.64
N LEU A 14 -32.14 -20.86 -34.08
CA LEU A 14 -32.38 -20.04 -32.86
C LEU A 14 -31.38 -20.40 -31.74
N LEU A 15 -30.93 -21.65 -31.71
CA LEU A 15 -29.90 -22.13 -30.81
C LEU A 15 -28.57 -21.38 -30.98
N GLU A 16 -28.22 -20.99 -32.21
CA GLU A 16 -26.94 -20.36 -32.54
C GLU A 16 -26.90 -18.91 -32.06
N ILE A 17 -28.02 -18.19 -32.22
CA ILE A 17 -28.23 -16.87 -31.63
C ILE A 17 -28.20 -16.98 -30.10
N LEU A 18 -28.85 -17.99 -29.51
CA LEU A 18 -28.82 -18.22 -28.06
C LEU A 18 -27.41 -18.50 -27.56
N ILE A 19 -26.65 -19.35 -28.24
CA ILE A 19 -25.25 -19.66 -27.91
C ILE A 19 -24.40 -18.39 -28.01
N ALA A 20 -24.55 -17.60 -29.08
CA ALA A 20 -23.82 -16.34 -29.26
C ALA A 20 -24.13 -15.34 -28.13
N PHE A 21 -25.40 -15.17 -27.77
CA PHE A 21 -25.80 -14.34 -26.63
C PHE A 21 -25.28 -14.87 -25.30
N SER A 22 -25.27 -16.20 -25.13
CA SER A 22 -24.75 -16.83 -23.91
C SER A 22 -23.24 -16.61 -23.77
N ILE A 23 -22.48 -16.78 -24.84
CA ILE A 23 -21.04 -16.48 -24.87
C ILE A 23 -20.82 -14.99 -24.59
N LEU A 24 -21.56 -14.11 -25.26
CA LEU A 24 -21.45 -12.66 -25.06
C LEU A 24 -21.71 -12.27 -23.60
N ALA A 25 -22.79 -12.78 -23.00
CA ALA A 25 -23.13 -12.51 -21.61
C ALA A 25 -22.05 -12.99 -20.64
N LEU A 26 -21.51 -14.20 -20.85
CA LEU A 26 -20.42 -14.74 -20.05
C LEU A 26 -19.14 -13.91 -20.21
N SER A 27 -18.77 -13.57 -21.43
CA SER A 27 -17.61 -12.73 -21.74
C SER A 27 -17.71 -11.36 -21.06
N LEU A 28 -18.89 -10.72 -21.12
CA LEU A 28 -19.12 -9.44 -20.47
C LEU A 28 -19.05 -9.56 -18.95
N GLY A 29 -19.61 -10.62 -18.37
CA GLY A 29 -19.52 -10.89 -16.92
C GLY A 29 -18.07 -11.05 -16.46
N ILE A 30 -17.25 -11.78 -17.23
CA ILE A 30 -15.81 -11.94 -16.96
C ILE A 30 -15.09 -10.59 -17.07
N LEU A 31 -15.38 -9.79 -18.11
CA LEU A 31 -14.77 -8.49 -18.32
C LEU A 31 -15.07 -7.53 -17.16
N LEU A 32 -16.33 -7.45 -16.75
CA LEU A 32 -16.74 -6.62 -15.60
C LEU A 32 -16.05 -7.08 -14.32
N LYS A 33 -15.92 -8.39 -14.08
CA LYS A 33 -15.22 -8.92 -12.91
C LYS A 33 -13.74 -8.52 -12.89
N ILE A 34 -13.05 -8.61 -14.02
CA ILE A 34 -11.64 -8.20 -14.15
C ILE A 34 -11.50 -6.70 -13.92
N PHE A 35 -12.39 -5.91 -14.52
CA PHE A 35 -12.38 -4.46 -14.36
C PHE A 35 -12.57 -4.05 -12.90
N SER A 36 -13.58 -4.61 -12.23
CA SER A 36 -13.84 -4.35 -10.80
C SER A 36 -12.65 -4.74 -9.91
N ALA A 37 -12.00 -5.87 -10.20
CA ALA A 37 -10.79 -6.29 -9.47
C ALA A 37 -9.63 -5.29 -9.69
N GLY A 38 -9.46 -4.79 -10.92
CA GLY A 38 -8.46 -3.77 -11.22
C GLY A 38 -8.70 -2.45 -10.49
N VAL A 39 -9.96 -1.98 -10.47
CA VAL A 39 -10.35 -0.76 -9.72
C VAL A 39 -10.06 -0.94 -8.23
N ASN A 40 -10.46 -2.06 -7.63
CA ASN A 40 -10.18 -2.32 -6.22
C ASN A 40 -8.67 -2.35 -5.92
N THR A 41 -7.89 -3.00 -6.79
CA THR A 41 -6.43 -3.04 -6.67
C THR A 41 -5.81 -1.64 -6.72
N ALA A 42 -6.29 -0.78 -7.62
CA ALA A 42 -5.82 0.60 -7.73
C ALA A 42 -6.10 1.41 -6.44
N VAL A 43 -7.31 1.30 -5.88
CA VAL A 43 -7.67 1.95 -4.61
C VAL A 43 -6.77 1.49 -3.46
N VAL A 44 -6.49 0.18 -3.37
CA VAL A 44 -5.58 -0.35 -2.35
C VAL A 44 -4.17 0.21 -2.53
N ALA A 45 -3.66 0.27 -3.76
CA ALA A 45 -2.32 0.80 -4.05
C ALA A 45 -2.21 2.30 -3.73
N GLU A 46 -3.26 3.07 -4.00
CA GLU A 46 -3.34 4.49 -3.66
C GLU A 46 -3.24 4.69 -2.14
N ASP A 47 -3.99 3.91 -1.36
CA ASP A 47 -3.95 3.95 0.10
C ASP A 47 -2.55 3.68 0.67
N TYR A 48 -1.87 2.65 0.16
CA TYR A 48 -0.49 2.35 0.56
C TYR A 48 0.47 3.48 0.18
N THR A 49 0.31 4.05 -1.02
CA THR A 49 1.15 5.15 -1.48
C THR A 49 1.01 6.37 -0.58
N ALA A 50 -0.22 6.74 -0.23
CA ALA A 50 -0.49 7.84 0.68
C ALA A 50 0.09 7.58 2.09
N ALA A 51 -0.12 6.38 2.63
CA ALA A 51 0.43 6.03 3.95
C ALA A 51 1.97 6.11 3.98
N VAL A 52 2.65 5.61 2.94
CA VAL A 52 4.11 5.70 2.81
C VAL A 52 4.57 7.15 2.73
N GLN A 53 3.91 7.99 1.93
CA GLN A 53 4.25 9.42 1.82
C GLN A 53 4.10 10.15 3.17
N ILE A 54 3.05 9.83 3.93
CA ILE A 54 2.86 10.36 5.28
C ILE A 54 4.00 9.91 6.19
N ALA A 55 4.33 8.62 6.18
CA ALA A 55 5.40 8.07 7.02
C ALA A 55 6.77 8.68 6.67
N GLU A 56 7.10 8.81 5.39
CA GLU A 56 8.33 9.43 4.91
C GLU A 56 8.41 10.91 5.28
N SER A 57 7.30 11.65 5.15
CA SER A 57 7.20 13.06 5.55
C SER A 57 7.45 13.23 7.06
N LEU A 58 6.78 12.44 7.89
CA LEU A 58 7.00 12.44 9.35
C LEU A 58 8.46 12.07 9.69
N MET A 59 8.99 11.03 9.04
CA MET A 59 10.36 10.59 9.21
C MET A 59 11.35 11.68 8.85
N ALA A 60 11.13 12.42 7.76
CA ALA A 60 11.99 13.51 7.33
C ALA A 60 11.98 14.69 8.32
N LYS A 61 10.80 15.03 8.87
CA LYS A 61 10.63 16.12 9.85
C LYS A 61 11.29 15.83 11.20
N THR A 62 11.24 14.57 11.68
CA THR A 62 11.83 14.19 12.97
C THR A 62 13.34 14.41 12.98
N GLY A 63 13.88 15.24 13.87
CA GLY A 63 15.31 15.57 13.94
C GLY A 63 15.76 16.73 13.04
N VAL A 64 14.85 17.32 12.24
CA VAL A 64 15.08 18.58 11.52
C VAL A 64 14.19 19.68 12.11
N GLU A 65 12.88 19.44 12.11
CA GLU A 65 11.88 20.39 12.64
C GLU A 65 11.53 20.09 14.10
N THR A 66 11.50 18.81 14.47
CA THR A 66 11.27 18.36 15.85
C THR A 66 12.58 17.92 16.48
N PRO A 67 12.89 18.29 17.74
CA PRO A 67 14.11 17.85 18.39
C PRO A 67 14.18 16.32 18.51
N LEU A 68 15.35 15.75 18.24
CA LEU A 68 15.61 14.33 18.37
C LEU A 68 15.82 13.97 19.85
N GLN A 69 14.71 13.81 20.55
CA GLN A 69 14.66 13.44 21.97
C GLN A 69 13.74 12.25 22.14
N ALA A 70 13.94 11.46 23.19
CA ALA A 70 13.08 10.33 23.49
C ALA A 70 11.64 10.82 23.69
N ASN A 71 10.76 10.54 22.73
CA ASN A 71 9.38 11.01 22.75
C ASN A 71 8.48 10.11 21.89
N GLN A 72 7.18 10.34 22.03
CA GLN A 72 6.17 9.80 21.14
C GLN A 72 5.27 10.94 20.69
N ALA A 73 4.86 10.91 19.42
CA ALA A 73 3.90 11.84 18.85
C ALA A 73 2.91 11.06 17.99
N SER A 74 1.63 11.40 18.05
CA SER A 74 0.59 10.76 17.25
C SER A 74 -0.38 11.78 16.68
N GLY A 75 -1.12 11.36 15.67
CA GLY A 75 -2.12 12.20 15.04
C GLY A 75 -2.95 11.47 13.99
N LEU A 76 -3.77 12.25 13.30
CA LEU A 76 -4.65 11.82 12.23
C LEU A 76 -4.43 12.73 11.02
N GLU A 77 -4.14 12.13 9.87
CA GLU A 77 -3.98 12.83 8.60
C GLU A 77 -5.10 12.43 7.64
N ASN A 78 -5.66 13.41 6.91
CA ASN A 78 -6.74 13.21 5.94
C ASN A 78 -7.96 12.44 6.50
N GLU A 79 -8.23 12.58 7.80
CA GLU A 79 -9.35 11.92 8.51
C GLU A 79 -9.38 10.39 8.42
N LYS A 80 -8.29 9.77 7.94
CA LYS A 80 -8.20 8.34 7.64
C LYS A 80 -6.93 7.67 8.17
N TYR A 81 -5.79 8.38 8.12
CA TYR A 81 -4.49 7.81 8.43
C TYR A 81 -4.08 8.16 9.86
N HIS A 82 -4.20 7.20 10.76
CA HIS A 82 -3.68 7.33 12.11
C HIS A 82 -2.18 7.07 12.08
N TRP A 83 -1.40 7.95 12.69
CA TRP A 83 0.05 7.81 12.71
C TRP A 83 0.62 7.93 14.12
N LEU A 84 1.74 7.26 14.33
CA LEU A 84 2.54 7.27 15.55
C LEU A 84 4.02 7.36 15.19
N VAL A 85 4.70 8.35 15.74
CA VAL A 85 6.16 8.51 15.70
C VAL A 85 6.70 8.18 17.07
N GLU A 86 7.67 7.27 17.14
CA GLU A 86 8.37 6.92 18.36
C GLU A 86 9.87 7.15 18.17
N VAL A 87 10.46 7.95 19.06
CA VAL A 87 11.90 8.22 19.09
C VAL A 87 12.44 7.63 20.38
N SER A 88 13.43 6.75 20.28
CA SER A 88 14.08 6.15 21.44
C SER A 88 15.61 6.16 21.29
N PRO A 89 16.38 6.32 22.39
CA PRO A 89 17.83 6.17 22.33
C PRO A 89 18.20 4.79 21.82
N PHE A 90 19.20 4.71 20.97
CA PHE A 90 19.76 3.45 20.48
C PHE A 90 21.15 3.26 21.05
N GLU A 91 21.29 2.28 21.94
CA GLU A 91 22.59 1.92 22.51
C GLU A 91 23.39 1.09 21.51
N PHE A 92 24.48 1.68 21.00
CA PHE A 92 25.47 0.98 20.20
C PHE A 92 26.63 0.60 21.12
N ASN A 93 26.84 -0.71 21.34
CA ASN A 93 27.92 -1.23 22.17
C ASN A 93 28.93 -2.02 21.31
N PRO A 94 29.97 -1.36 20.78
CA PRO A 94 30.98 -2.05 19.97
C PRO A 94 32.00 -2.71 20.89
N GLU A 95 32.35 -3.97 20.63
CA GLU A 95 33.37 -4.68 21.41
C GLU A 95 34.77 -4.01 21.36
N ASN A 96 35.01 -3.09 20.41
CA ASN A 96 36.32 -2.47 20.15
C ASN A 96 36.28 -0.93 20.00
N VAL A 97 35.26 -0.26 20.54
CA VAL A 97 35.20 1.21 20.51
C VAL A 97 35.00 1.75 21.92
N ASP A 98 35.90 2.63 22.34
CA ASP A 98 35.77 3.35 23.59
C ASP A 98 34.51 4.25 23.52
N PRO A 99 33.49 4.02 24.38
CA PRO A 99 32.27 4.84 24.38
C PRO A 99 32.53 6.32 24.65
N THR A 100 33.64 6.67 25.29
CA THR A 100 34.03 8.07 25.51
C THR A 100 34.59 8.76 24.27
N ALA A 101 35.03 7.99 23.26
CA ALA A 101 35.47 8.53 21.98
C ALA A 101 34.30 8.86 21.03
N LEU A 102 33.09 8.35 21.29
CA LEU A 102 31.91 8.73 20.52
C LEU A 102 31.40 10.11 20.94
N THR A 103 31.60 11.10 20.08
CA THR A 103 30.95 12.41 20.22
C THR A 103 29.53 12.42 19.68
N ALA A 104 28.88 11.29 19.43
CA ALA A 104 27.58 11.26 18.80
C ALA A 104 26.63 10.25 19.46
N VAL A 105 25.35 10.60 19.52
CA VAL A 105 24.27 9.80 20.12
C VAL A 105 23.35 9.31 19.01
N LEU A 106 23.05 8.01 19.01
CA LEU A 106 22.10 7.41 18.08
C LEU A 106 20.71 7.37 18.69
N PHE A 107 19.71 7.67 17.87
CA PHE A 107 18.31 7.43 18.17
C PHE A 107 17.69 6.57 17.08
N LYS A 108 16.81 5.68 17.51
CA LYS A 108 15.91 4.95 16.63
C LYS A 108 14.63 5.77 16.48
N VAL A 109 14.27 6.06 15.23
CA VAL A 109 12.99 6.70 14.89
C VAL A 109 12.15 5.66 14.17
N LYS A 110 10.96 5.41 14.71
CA LYS A 110 9.97 4.49 14.14
C LYS A 110 8.71 5.28 13.84
N VAL A 111 8.22 5.18 12.61
CA VAL A 111 6.98 5.82 12.16
C VAL A 111 6.03 4.73 11.72
N THR A 112 4.89 4.67 12.36
CA THR A 112 3.82 3.72 12.08
C THR A 112 2.61 4.48 11.56
N VAL A 113 2.06 4.04 10.43
CA VAL A 113 0.81 4.61 9.86
C VAL A 113 -0.18 3.47 9.67
N THR A 114 -1.38 3.65 10.22
CA THR A 114 -2.47 2.67 10.25
C THR A 114 -3.73 3.26 9.62
N TRP A 115 -4.42 2.47 8.80
CA TRP A 115 -5.67 2.86 8.15
C TRP A 115 -6.53 1.63 7.84
N GLY A 116 -7.84 1.81 7.84
CA GLY A 116 -8.81 0.74 7.63
C GLY A 116 -10.17 1.15 8.20
N ASP A 117 -11.25 0.55 7.69
CA ASP A 117 -12.62 0.85 8.13
C ASP A 117 -13.09 -0.05 9.29
N ASP A 118 -12.36 -1.15 9.57
CA ASP A 118 -12.70 -2.12 10.60
C ASP A 118 -11.43 -2.54 11.36
N ASN A 119 -11.42 -2.31 12.68
CA ASN A 119 -10.36 -2.67 13.65
C ASN A 119 -9.75 -4.08 13.50
N VAL A 120 -10.44 -5.00 12.80
CA VAL A 120 -10.01 -6.38 12.55
C VAL A 120 -9.08 -6.51 11.34
N ASN A 121 -9.14 -5.59 10.38
CA ASN A 121 -8.36 -5.59 9.14
C ASN A 121 -7.59 -4.28 8.91
N ASP A 122 -7.30 -3.55 9.98
CA ASP A 122 -6.49 -2.34 9.90
C ASP A 122 -5.15 -2.66 9.24
N ARG A 123 -4.89 -1.96 8.15
CA ARG A 123 -3.63 -2.04 7.41
C ARG A 123 -2.66 -1.10 8.08
N GLN A 124 -1.40 -1.52 8.10
CA GLN A 124 -0.34 -0.74 8.71
C GLN A 124 0.91 -0.80 7.84
N ILE A 125 1.64 0.29 7.82
CA ILE A 125 3.05 0.32 7.42
C ILE A 125 3.90 0.86 8.56
N GLU A 126 5.14 0.40 8.62
CA GLU A 126 6.12 0.86 9.59
C GLU A 126 7.42 1.15 8.87
N LEU A 127 7.93 2.37 9.06
CA LEU A 127 9.26 2.77 8.64
C LEU A 127 10.13 2.94 9.88
N THR A 128 11.35 2.42 9.83
CA THR A 128 12.34 2.57 10.91
C THR A 128 13.63 3.11 10.33
N THR A 129 14.22 4.09 11.02
CA THR A 129 15.57 4.58 10.70
C THR A 129 16.37 4.86 11.96
N LEU A 130 17.68 4.99 11.80
CA LEU A 130 18.60 5.45 12.83
C LEU A 130 19.05 6.86 12.48
N LYS A 131 18.91 7.79 13.42
CA LYS A 131 19.39 9.17 13.29
C LYS A 131 20.48 9.43 14.31
N LEU A 132 21.51 10.14 13.86
CA LEU A 132 22.67 10.51 14.67
C LEU A 132 22.59 11.99 15.00
N ILE A 133 22.84 12.34 16.26
CA ILE A 133 23.11 13.73 16.66
C ILE A 133 24.50 13.83 17.26
N ASN A 134 25.19 14.94 16.96
CA ASN A 134 26.44 15.25 17.63
C ASN A 134 26.12 15.62 19.08
N LYS A 135 26.87 15.05 20.01
CA LYS A 135 26.92 15.43 21.42
C LYS A 135 27.62 16.79 21.48
N THR A 136 26.86 17.87 21.34
CA THR A 136 27.37 19.21 21.64
C THR A 136 27.87 19.21 23.07
N LEU A 137 29.16 19.51 23.25
CA LEU A 137 29.82 19.72 24.53
C LEU A 137 29.19 20.88 25.31
#